data_AF-A0A8W8KI26-F1
#
_entry.id   AF-A0A8W8KI26-F1
#
_cell.length_a   1.000
_cell.length_b   1.000
_cell.length_c   1.000
_cell.angle_alpha   90.00
_cell.angle_beta   90.00
_cell.angle_gamma   90.00
#
_symmetry.space_group_name_H-M   'P 1'
#
loop_
_entity.id
_entity.type
_entity.pdbx_description
1 polymer ?
#
loop_
_entity_poly.entity_id
_entity_poly.type
_entity_poly.pdbx_seq_one_letter_code
_entity_poly.pdbx_strand_id
1 'polypeptide(L)' 'NLDPDAPPHDTLRDFQYEGEGSDAGSLSSLNTTSSGGDQDYDFLNEWGPKFSKLADMYNNYEDDSDQ' A
#
# COMPACT_ATOMS: atom_id res chain seq x y z
N ASN A 1 -2.94 65.94 -24.79
CA ASN A 1 -4.09 65.15 -24.34
C ASN A 1 -3.70 63.68 -24.27
N LEU A 2 -3.04 63.29 -23.18
CA LEU A 2 -3.06 61.90 -22.71
C LEU A 2 -3.60 62.03 -21.29
N ASP A 3 -4.90 61.80 -21.14
CA ASP A 3 -5.56 61.85 -19.84
C ASP A 3 -5.22 60.53 -19.11
N PRO A 4 -4.57 60.56 -17.93
CA PRO A 4 -4.24 59.36 -17.17
C PRO A 4 -5.49 58.64 -16.62
N ASP A 5 -6.65 59.30 -16.58
CA ASP A 5 -7.96 58.69 -16.28
C ASP A 5 -8.70 58.23 -17.54
N ALA A 6 -8.07 58.31 -18.73
CA ALA A 6 -8.65 57.75 -19.94
C ALA A 6 -8.57 56.21 -19.94
N PRO A 7 -9.68 55.49 -20.11
CA PRO A 7 -9.68 54.02 -20.08
C PRO A 7 -8.97 53.39 -21.31
N PRO A 8 -8.56 52.10 -21.26
CA PRO A 8 -8.99 51.08 -20.30
C PRO A 8 -8.01 50.90 -19.14
N HIS A 9 -8.55 50.94 -17.93
CA HIS A 9 -7.79 50.56 -16.73
C HIS A 9 -7.51 49.06 -16.74
N ASP A 10 -6.40 48.67 -16.12
CA ASP A 10 -6.08 47.27 -15.90
C ASP A 10 -7.16 46.61 -15.04
N THR A 11 -7.47 45.36 -15.36
CA THR A 11 -8.42 44.55 -14.59
C THR A 11 -7.71 43.35 -14.00
N LEU A 12 -7.98 43.07 -12.73
CA LEU A 12 -7.49 41.86 -12.07
C LEU A 12 -8.25 40.64 -12.62
N ARG A 13 -7.55 39.51 -12.66
CA ARG A 13 -8.12 38.21 -13.02
C ARG A 13 -7.94 37.27 -11.86
N ASP A 14 -9.06 36.88 -11.27
CA ASP A 14 -9.08 35.91 -10.18
C ASP A 14 -9.15 34.50 -10.78
N PHE A 15 -8.14 33.69 -10.45
CA PHE A 15 -8.08 32.29 -10.84
C PHE A 15 -8.37 31.43 -9.62
N GLN A 16 -9.44 30.64 -9.69
CA GLN A 16 -9.91 29.79 -8.61
C GLN A 16 -10.19 28.36 -9.10
N TYR A 17 -9.55 27.96 -10.18
CA TYR A 17 -9.75 26.63 -10.75
C TYR A 17 -8.81 25.63 -10.09
N GLU A 18 -9.39 24.67 -9.37
CA GLU A 18 -8.69 23.64 -8.58
C GLU A 18 -8.25 22.42 -9.42
N GLY A 19 -8.84 22.25 -10.60
CA GLY A 19 -8.75 21.01 -11.37
C GLY A 19 -10.01 20.18 -11.23
N GLU A 20 -10.00 19.00 -11.85
CA GLU A 20 -11.08 18.01 -11.71
C GLU A 20 -10.59 16.89 -10.82
N GLY A 21 -11.49 16.34 -9.99
CA GLY A 21 -11.18 15.27 -9.03
C GLY A 21 -10.91 13.95 -9.73
N SER A 22 -9.77 13.84 -10.41
CA SER A 22 -9.36 12.62 -11.08
C SER A 22 -8.95 11.55 -10.07
N ASP A 23 -9.26 10.30 -10.40
CA ASP A 23 -8.74 9.17 -9.64
C ASP A 23 -7.22 9.14 -9.71
N ALA A 24 -6.56 8.92 -8.57
CA ALA A 24 -5.10 8.85 -8.46
C ALA A 24 -4.46 7.63 -9.17
N GLY A 25 -5.25 6.88 -9.94
CA GLY A 25 -4.83 5.62 -10.55
C GLY A 25 -4.60 4.52 -9.51
N SER A 26 -3.75 3.56 -9.84
CA SER A 26 -3.37 2.48 -8.93
C SER A 26 -2.12 2.84 -8.16
N LEU A 27 -2.20 2.81 -6.83
CA LEU A 27 -1.03 2.93 -5.95
C LEU A 27 -0.39 1.57 -5.74
N SER A 28 0.94 1.56 -5.58
CA SER A 28 1.66 0.34 -5.23
C SER A 28 1.25 -0.14 -3.83
N SER A 29 1.03 -1.44 -3.68
CA SER A 29 0.80 -2.05 -2.38
C SER A 29 2.02 -1.85 -1.47
N LEU A 30 1.79 -1.59 -0.19
CA LEU A 30 2.82 -1.51 0.85
C LEU A 30 3.42 -2.87 1.23
N ASN A 31 3.31 -3.89 0.37
CA ASN A 31 3.72 -5.23 0.74
C ASN A 31 5.21 -5.25 1.10
N THR A 32 5.47 -5.48 2.38
CA THR A 32 6.76 -5.98 2.86
C THR A 32 6.96 -7.34 2.22
N THR A 33 8.13 -7.60 1.62
CA THR A 33 8.46 -8.86 0.97
C THR A 33 8.04 -10.07 1.82
N SER A 34 6.88 -10.66 1.55
CA SER A 34 6.29 -11.76 2.33
C SER A 34 6.66 -13.12 1.71
N SER A 35 7.90 -13.25 1.24
CA SER A 35 8.31 -14.45 0.50
C SER A 35 9.76 -14.84 0.77
N GLY A 36 10.20 -14.70 2.01
CA GLY A 36 11.55 -15.14 2.40
C GLY A 36 11.81 -15.20 3.89
N GLY A 37 10.77 -15.11 4.73
CA GLY A 37 10.93 -15.52 6.12
C GLY A 37 10.96 -17.04 6.17
N ASP A 38 11.92 -17.61 6.91
CA ASP A 38 12.00 -19.04 7.15
C ASP A 38 10.64 -19.54 7.63
N GLN A 39 10.10 -20.56 6.96
CA GLN A 39 8.83 -21.20 7.28
C GLN A 39 8.99 -22.13 8.50
N ASP A 40 9.57 -21.60 9.57
CA ASP A 40 9.74 -22.27 10.85
C ASP A 40 8.47 -22.08 11.67
N TYR A 41 7.77 -23.18 11.93
CA TYR A 41 6.51 -23.22 12.66
C TYR A 41 6.64 -23.97 14.00
N ASP A 42 7.85 -24.11 14.54
CA ASP A 42 8.12 -24.85 15.79
C ASP A 42 7.30 -24.34 16.98
N PHE A 43 6.97 -23.04 16.98
CA PHE A 43 6.11 -22.40 17.99
C PHE A 43 4.70 -23.00 18.08
N LEU A 44 4.20 -23.68 17.04
CA LEU A 44 2.90 -24.35 17.06
C LEU A 44 2.86 -25.49 18.08
N ASN A 45 4.00 -26.12 18.38
CA ASN A 45 4.10 -27.17 19.39
C ASN A 45 3.83 -26.62 20.81
N GLU A 46 4.20 -25.35 21.06
CA GLU A 46 4.09 -24.72 22.36
C GLU A 46 2.69 -24.14 22.65
N TRP A 47 1.84 -24.00 21.62
CA TRP A 47 0.47 -23.47 21.75
C TRP A 47 -0.54 -24.46 22.34
N GLY A 48 -0.15 -25.73 22.49
CA GLY A 48 -0.93 -26.77 23.17
C GLY A 48 -1.92 -27.52 22.26
N PRO A 49 -2.76 -28.40 22.84
CA PRO A 49 -3.42 -29.49 22.11
C PRO A 49 -4.44 -29.03 21.06
N LYS A 50 -4.97 -27.81 21.19
CA LYS A 50 -5.87 -27.22 20.17
C LYS A 50 -5.15 -26.99 18.84
N PHE A 51 -3.84 -26.82 18.87
CA PHE A 51 -2.99 -26.54 17.71
C PHE A 51 -2.18 -27.75 17.26
N SER A 52 -2.31 -28.91 17.92
CA SER A 52 -1.61 -30.15 17.56
C SER A 52 -1.74 -30.49 16.08
N LYS A 53 -2.96 -30.42 15.53
CA LYS A 53 -3.18 -30.71 14.10
C LYS A 53 -2.44 -29.74 13.16
N LEU A 54 -2.26 -28.48 13.56
CA LEU A 54 -1.50 -27.51 12.78
C LEU A 54 -0.01 -27.76 12.94
N ALA A 55 0.47 -28.04 14.15
CA ALA A 55 1.85 -28.44 14.40
C ALA A 55 2.23 -29.70 13.58
N ASP A 56 1.37 -30.72 13.58
CA ASP A 56 1.55 -31.94 12.79
C ASP A 56 1.58 -31.64 11.29
N MET A 57 0.80 -30.68 10.79
CA MET A 57 0.79 -30.36 9.36
C MET A 57 2.04 -29.60 8.94
N TYR A 58 2.49 -28.64 9.76
CA TYR A 58 3.58 -27.72 9.40
C TYR A 58 4.98 -28.19 9.78
N ASN A 59 5.14 -29.11 10.75
CA ASN A 59 6.43 -29.69 11.13
C ASN A 59 6.84 -30.90 10.28
N ASN A 60 5.93 -31.44 9.46
CA ASN A 60 6.15 -32.64 8.65
C ASN A 60 6.56 -32.33 7.20
N TYR A 61 6.74 -31.07 6.82
CA TYR A 61 7.16 -30.70 5.45
C TYR A 61 8.64 -30.94 5.15
N GLU A 62 9.44 -31.42 6.11
CA GLU A 62 10.86 -31.77 5.89
C GLU A 62 11.09 -33.22 5.42
N ASP A 63 10.06 -34.08 5.36
CA ASP A 63 10.23 -35.52 5.07
C ASP A 63 9.79 -35.95 3.65
N ASP A 64 9.13 -35.08 2.89
CA ASP A 64 8.63 -35.36 1.54
C ASP A 64 9.54 -34.82 0.40
N SER A 65 10.80 -34.46 0.70
CA SER A 65 11.80 -34.08 -0.32
C SER A 65 12.79 -35.17 -0.71
N ASP A 66 12.69 -36.37 -0.10
CA ASP A 66 13.50 -37.53 -0.48
C ASP A 66 12.63 -38.65 -1.10
N GLN A 67 12.15 -38.41 -2.33
CA GLN A 67 11.89 -39.50 -3.29
C GLN A 67 12.01 -39.08 -4.75
#